data_AF-A0A399IRW5-F1
#
_entry.id   AF-A0A399IRW5-F1
#
_cell.length_a   1.000
_cell.length_b   1.000
_cell.length_c   1.000
_cell.angle_alpha   90.00
_cell.angle_beta   90.00
_cell.angle_gamma   90.00
#
_symmetry.space_group_name_H-M   'P 1'
#
loop_
_entity.id
_entity.type
_entity.pdbx_description
1 polymer ?
#
loop_
_entity_poly.entity_id
_entity_poly.type
_entity_poly.pdbx_seq_one_letter_code
_entity_poly.pdbx_strand_id
1 'polypeptide(L)'
;MMYFTRNIYKKMQIRGEFPLRVDDKDKWMKQWEEFYNLCHAKKDKEFKAWVFQHIPEVKDDILQGKKFTDKEVVEKLYKRMKEMAYEWKTVCKMCQAEHEEIKHKLPLNMQTLINLNLHDSIVLSIKKDSNNMLNIELDRYSLTFKDVSRLEITDDIVGDSLLYKEVHLSDMGKFDFQVLFCSSQVVLTLHEFRVIADDVVIESKTW
;
A
#
# COMPACT_ATOMS: atom_id res chain seq x y z
N MET A 1 -7.84 1.16 -7.61
CA MET A 1 -7.57 2.18 -6.56
C MET A 1 -7.17 3.50 -7.17
N MET A 2 -7.62 4.62 -6.61
CA MET A 2 -7.35 5.98 -7.11
C MET A 2 -6.01 6.53 -6.60
N TYR A 3 -5.67 6.30 -5.32
CA TYR A 3 -4.49 6.91 -4.68
C TYR A 3 -3.36 5.90 -4.44
N PHE A 4 -3.61 4.90 -3.60
CA PHE A 4 -2.72 3.81 -3.20
C PHE A 4 -2.69 2.70 -4.25
N THR A 5 -2.35 3.09 -5.48
CA THR A 5 -2.19 2.15 -6.60
C THR A 5 -1.05 1.16 -6.35
N ARG A 6 -1.09 0.02 -7.05
CA ARG A 6 0.02 -0.97 -7.09
C ARG A 6 1.37 -0.32 -7.37
N ASN A 7 1.42 0.68 -8.26
CA ASN A 7 2.66 1.37 -8.62
C ASN A 7 3.20 2.24 -7.47
N ILE A 8 2.32 2.98 -6.79
CA ILE A 8 2.69 3.76 -5.61
C ILE A 8 3.20 2.83 -4.50
N TYR A 9 2.52 1.71 -4.27
CA TYR A 9 2.98 0.73 -3.28
C TYR A 9 4.37 0.18 -3.60
N LYS A 10 4.62 -0.23 -4.85
CA LYS A 10 5.95 -0.71 -5.28
C LYS A 10 7.04 0.33 -5.04
N LYS A 11 6.78 1.61 -5.33
CA LYS A 11 7.70 2.72 -5.01
C LYS A 11 7.93 2.87 -3.50
N MET A 12 6.91 2.66 -2.68
CA MET A 12 7.05 2.70 -1.23
C MET A 12 7.89 1.54 -0.69
N GLN A 13 7.72 0.33 -1.23
CA GLN A 13 8.52 -0.84 -0.85
C GLN A 13 10.00 -0.59 -1.11
N ILE A 14 10.37 -0.18 -2.33
CA ILE A 14 11.77 0.16 -2.61
C ILE A 14 12.25 1.33 -1.75
N ARG A 15 11.39 2.31 -1.44
CA ARG A 15 11.74 3.42 -0.54
C ARG A 15 12.06 2.93 0.87
N GLY A 16 11.41 1.87 1.34
CA GLY A 16 11.66 1.23 2.64
C GLY A 16 13.05 0.60 2.76
N GLU A 17 13.69 0.29 1.63
CA GLU A 17 15.05 -0.26 1.57
C GLU A 17 16.15 0.79 1.75
N PHE A 18 15.78 2.03 2.09
CA PHE A 18 16.70 3.15 2.27
C PHE A 18 16.35 3.95 3.53
N PRO A 19 17.29 4.72 4.11
CA PRO A 19 17.02 5.57 5.27
C PRO A 19 15.81 6.49 5.04
N LEU A 20 14.83 6.46 5.95
CA LEU A 20 13.54 7.12 5.77
C LEU A 20 13.60 8.66 5.87
N ARG A 21 14.58 9.21 6.59
CA ARG A 21 14.69 10.65 6.85
C ARG A 21 15.59 11.34 5.83
N VAL A 22 14.99 12.07 4.88
CA VAL A 22 15.69 12.72 3.74
C VAL A 22 15.85 14.24 3.90
N ASP A 23 15.63 14.75 5.10
CA ASP A 23 15.68 16.18 5.45
C ASP A 23 17.09 16.77 5.36
N ASP A 24 18.12 15.97 5.66
CA ASP A 24 19.52 16.38 5.61
C ASP A 24 20.30 15.42 4.70
N LYS A 25 20.91 15.96 3.64
CA LYS A 25 21.65 15.18 2.64
C LYS A 25 22.87 14.51 3.27
N ASP A 26 23.73 15.25 3.96
CA ASP A 26 25.00 14.72 4.46
C ASP A 26 24.77 13.65 5.54
N LYS A 27 23.77 13.87 6.39
CA LYS A 27 23.32 12.87 7.37
C LYS A 27 22.76 11.63 6.69
N TRP A 28 21.91 11.80 5.67
CA TRP A 28 21.33 10.67 4.94
C TRP A 28 22.42 9.84 4.25
N MET A 29 23.42 10.47 3.65
CA MET A 29 24.54 9.78 3.00
C MET A 29 25.32 8.90 3.97
N LYS A 30 25.60 9.40 5.19
CA LYS A 30 26.25 8.61 6.26
C LYS A 30 25.38 7.44 6.70
N GLN A 31 24.09 7.68 6.91
CA GLN A 31 23.14 6.62 7.27
C GLN A 31 23.02 5.55 6.20
N TRP A 32 23.08 5.94 4.93
CA TRP A 32 23.00 5.00 3.82
C TRP A 32 24.19 4.04 3.80
N GLU A 33 25.41 4.53 4.02
CA GLU A 33 26.60 3.68 4.06
C GLU A 33 26.50 2.62 5.16
N GLU A 34 26.13 3.02 6.38
CA GLU A 34 25.90 2.09 7.50
C GLU A 34 24.78 1.09 7.18
N PHE A 35 23.64 1.58 6.69
CA PHE A 35 22.46 0.77 6.40
C PHE A 35 22.74 -0.25 5.30
N TYR A 36 23.38 0.16 4.21
CA TYR A 36 23.73 -0.72 3.09
C TYR A 36 24.66 -1.85 3.53
N ASN A 37 25.68 -1.53 4.33
CA ASN A 37 26.63 -2.52 4.82
C ASN A 37 25.99 -3.53 5.78
N LEU A 38 25.01 -3.11 6.57
CA LEU A 38 24.28 -3.98 7.51
C LEU A 38 23.24 -4.85 6.82
N CYS A 39 22.42 -4.26 5.93
CA CYS A 39 21.21 -4.88 5.41
C CYS A 39 21.42 -5.55 4.04
N HIS A 40 22.27 -4.97 3.18
CA HIS A 40 22.23 -5.24 1.73
C HIS A 40 23.53 -5.80 1.17
N ALA A 41 24.67 -5.57 1.82
CA ALA A 41 25.96 -6.09 1.35
C ALA A 41 25.97 -7.62 1.12
N LYS A 42 25.16 -8.38 1.87
CA LYS A 42 25.03 -9.84 1.74
C LYS A 42 23.93 -10.30 0.76
N LYS A 43 23.03 -9.40 0.35
CA LYS A 43 21.88 -9.65 -0.56
C LYS A 43 21.94 -8.81 -1.84
N ASP A 44 23.15 -8.43 -2.22
CA ASP A 44 23.42 -7.42 -3.24
C ASP A 44 22.76 -7.73 -4.61
N LYS A 45 22.65 -9.01 -5.00
CA LYS A 45 22.04 -9.37 -6.30
C LYS A 45 20.53 -9.07 -6.36
N GLU A 46 19.78 -9.41 -5.32
CA GLU A 46 18.33 -9.16 -5.26
C GLU A 46 18.05 -7.67 -5.11
N PHE A 47 18.80 -7.01 -4.23
CA PHE A 47 18.73 -5.58 -4.04
C PHE A 47 19.03 -4.81 -5.33
N LYS A 48 20.09 -5.18 -6.07
CA LYS A 48 20.42 -4.61 -7.39
C LYS A 48 19.28 -4.73 -8.39
N ALA A 49 18.65 -5.89 -8.48
CA ALA A 49 17.55 -6.11 -9.42
C ALA A 49 16.39 -5.14 -9.15
N TRP A 50 16.00 -4.99 -7.87
CA TRP A 50 14.97 -4.03 -7.47
C TRP A 50 15.38 -2.58 -7.71
N VAL A 51 16.59 -2.19 -7.33
CA VAL A 51 17.08 -0.83 -7.55
C VAL A 51 17.10 -0.49 -9.03
N PHE A 52 17.58 -1.38 -9.91
CA PHE A 52 17.62 -1.12 -11.35
C PHE A 52 16.24 -0.98 -11.99
N GLN A 53 15.23 -1.63 -11.41
CA GLN A 53 13.85 -1.50 -11.86
C GLN A 53 13.23 -0.14 -11.50
N HIS A 54 13.60 0.43 -10.36
CA HIS A 54 12.93 1.62 -9.80
C HIS A 54 13.78 2.91 -9.82
N ILE A 55 15.09 2.76 -9.97
CA ILE A 55 16.12 3.81 -9.97
C ILE A 55 17.11 3.51 -11.12
N PRO A 56 16.68 3.61 -12.38
CA PRO A 56 17.53 3.25 -13.52
C PRO A 56 18.76 4.17 -13.65
N GLU A 57 18.76 5.35 -13.03
CA GLU A 57 19.84 6.35 -13.17
C GLU A 57 21.17 5.91 -12.52
N VAL A 58 21.11 4.94 -11.60
CA VAL A 58 22.30 4.35 -10.96
C VAL A 58 22.73 3.04 -11.63
N LYS A 59 21.94 2.51 -12.57
CA LYS A 59 22.21 1.20 -13.18
C LYS A 59 23.57 1.17 -13.88
N ASP A 60 23.83 2.14 -14.73
CA ASP A 60 25.06 2.19 -15.52
C ASP A 60 26.30 2.37 -14.64
N ASP A 61 26.20 3.19 -13.59
CA ASP A 61 27.28 3.37 -12.61
C ASP A 61 27.67 2.05 -11.94
N ILE A 62 26.68 1.30 -11.47
CA ILE A 62 26.90 0.01 -10.80
C ILE A 62 27.44 -1.03 -11.78
N LEU A 63 26.95 -1.06 -13.02
CA LEU A 63 27.47 -1.96 -14.06
C LEU A 63 28.90 -1.64 -14.48
N GLN A 64 29.33 -0.38 -14.36
CA GLN A 64 30.72 0.07 -14.58
C GLN A 64 31.64 -0.19 -13.37
N GLY A 65 31.12 -0.80 -12.30
CA GLY A 65 31.92 -1.21 -11.13
C GLY A 65 31.91 -0.23 -9.97
N LYS A 66 31.13 0.87 -10.03
CA LYS A 66 30.90 1.72 -8.85
C LYS A 66 30.11 0.97 -7.79
N LYS A 67 30.33 1.34 -6.53
CA LYS A 67 29.60 0.81 -5.37
C LYS A 67 28.40 1.69 -5.06
N PHE A 68 27.38 1.11 -4.43
CA PHE A 68 26.24 1.87 -3.92
C PHE A 68 26.61 2.91 -2.86
N THR A 69 27.80 2.81 -2.27
CA THR A 69 28.33 3.76 -1.28
C THR A 69 29.22 4.83 -1.90
N ASP A 70 29.52 4.76 -3.20
CA ASP A 70 30.33 5.79 -3.87
C ASP A 70 29.54 7.09 -3.97
N LYS A 71 30.20 8.21 -3.65
CA LYS A 71 29.56 9.53 -3.50
C LYS A 71 28.57 9.87 -4.62
N GLU A 72 28.98 9.70 -5.88
CA GLU A 72 28.15 10.01 -7.05
C GLU A 72 26.88 9.15 -7.13
N VAL A 73 26.98 7.87 -6.76
CA VAL A 73 25.84 6.95 -6.74
C VAL A 73 24.89 7.32 -5.61
N VAL A 74 25.44 7.59 -4.42
CA VAL A 74 24.65 7.98 -3.23
C VAL A 74 23.88 9.27 -3.48
N GLU A 75 24.46 10.23 -4.20
CA GLU A 75 23.76 11.47 -4.55
C GLU A 75 22.55 11.25 -5.45
N LYS A 76 22.66 10.35 -6.43
CA LYS A 76 21.53 9.95 -7.29
C LYS A 76 20.45 9.22 -6.49
N LEU A 77 20.85 8.29 -5.62
CA LEU A 77 19.93 7.57 -4.71
C LEU A 77 19.18 8.56 -3.80
N TYR A 78 19.90 9.50 -3.17
CA TYR A 78 19.30 10.52 -2.30
C TYR A 78 18.24 11.34 -3.04
N LYS A 79 18.55 11.82 -4.25
CA LYS A 79 17.61 12.57 -5.07
C LYS A 79 16.33 11.77 -5.32
N ARG A 80 16.46 10.50 -5.73
CA ARG A 80 15.31 9.64 -6.00
C ARG A 80 14.50 9.34 -4.74
N MET A 81 15.14 9.10 -3.60
CA MET A 81 14.46 8.85 -2.33
C MET A 81 13.68 10.07 -1.83
N LYS A 82 14.19 11.27 -2.09
CA LYS A 82 13.49 12.53 -1.79
C LYS A 82 12.27 12.74 -2.68
N GLU A 83 12.38 12.44 -3.97
CA GLU A 83 11.24 12.47 -4.91
C GLU A 83 10.15 11.47 -4.50
N MET A 84 10.51 10.20 -4.25
CA MET A 84 9.55 9.19 -3.82
C MET A 84 8.87 9.56 -2.49
N ALA A 85 9.60 10.15 -1.54
CA ALA A 85 9.02 10.63 -0.29
C ALA A 85 8.02 11.78 -0.52
N TYR A 86 8.30 12.67 -1.47
CA TYR A 86 7.37 13.75 -1.83
C TYR A 86 6.14 13.22 -2.56
N GLU A 87 6.31 12.32 -3.54
CA GLU A 87 5.20 11.64 -4.23
C GLU A 87 4.26 10.96 -3.23
N TRP A 88 4.81 10.19 -2.30
CA TRP A 88 4.04 9.53 -1.23
C TRP A 88 3.25 10.53 -0.37
N LYS A 89 3.91 11.58 0.11
CA LYS A 89 3.27 12.62 0.94
C LYS A 89 2.12 13.30 0.20
N THR A 90 2.27 13.53 -1.09
CA THR A 90 1.23 14.12 -1.94
C THR A 90 0.03 13.20 -2.06
N VAL A 91 0.25 11.90 -2.34
CA VAL A 91 -0.83 10.90 -2.40
C VAL A 91 -1.60 10.83 -1.08
N CYS A 92 -0.89 10.74 0.06
CA CYS A 92 -1.54 10.73 1.38
C CYS A 92 -2.40 11.97 1.62
N LYS A 93 -1.90 13.16 1.25
CA LYS A 93 -2.63 14.41 1.40
C LYS A 93 -3.89 14.47 0.53
N MET A 94 -3.80 14.01 -0.72
CA MET A 94 -4.95 13.98 -1.63
C MET A 94 -6.03 13.02 -1.12
N CYS A 95 -5.65 11.81 -0.73
CA CYS A 95 -6.57 10.84 -0.15
C CYS A 95 -7.22 11.36 1.15
N GLN A 96 -6.43 11.99 2.02
CA GLN A 96 -6.96 12.59 3.24
C GLN A 96 -7.93 13.73 2.95
N ALA A 97 -7.61 14.60 1.99
CA ALA A 97 -8.48 15.71 1.62
C ALA A 97 -9.83 15.24 1.08
N GLU A 98 -9.85 14.23 0.19
CA GLU A 98 -11.11 13.65 -0.27
C GLU A 98 -11.89 13.02 0.88
N HIS A 99 -11.22 12.24 1.74
CA HIS A 99 -11.89 11.62 2.88
C HIS A 99 -12.59 12.67 3.76
N GLU A 100 -11.91 13.77 4.08
CA GLU A 100 -12.49 14.86 4.86
C GLU A 100 -13.71 15.51 4.18
N GLU A 101 -13.72 15.59 2.85
CA GLU A 101 -14.83 16.12 2.07
C GLU A 101 -16.06 15.21 2.08
N ILE A 102 -15.84 13.88 2.03
CA ILE A 102 -16.93 12.91 1.88
C ILE A 102 -17.40 12.28 3.19
N LYS A 103 -16.61 12.34 4.27
CA LYS A 103 -16.87 11.56 5.50
C LYS A 103 -18.29 11.70 6.04
N HIS A 104 -18.86 12.91 6.04
CA HIS A 104 -20.21 13.16 6.57
C HIS A 104 -21.34 12.73 5.64
N LYS A 105 -21.03 12.44 4.37
CA LYS A 105 -21.97 11.95 3.35
C LYS A 105 -22.06 10.42 3.34
N LEU A 106 -21.09 9.73 3.95
CA LEU A 106 -21.04 8.28 4.03
C LEU A 106 -22.03 7.74 5.06
N PRO A 107 -22.54 6.50 4.90
CA PRO A 107 -23.29 5.79 5.94
C PRO A 107 -22.52 5.72 7.25
N LEU A 108 -23.22 5.74 8.39
CA LEU A 108 -22.60 5.84 9.72
C LEU A 108 -21.58 4.71 9.97
N ASN A 109 -21.91 3.48 9.60
CA ASN A 109 -20.99 2.35 9.78
C ASN A 109 -19.75 2.46 8.86
N MET A 110 -19.90 3.04 7.67
CA MET A 110 -18.75 3.30 6.80
C MET A 110 -17.83 4.38 7.39
N GLN A 111 -18.39 5.40 8.06
CA GLN A 111 -17.61 6.37 8.83
C GLN A 111 -16.83 5.71 9.96
N THR A 112 -17.36 4.65 10.58
CA THR A 112 -16.61 3.84 11.53
C THR A 112 -15.52 3.03 10.83
N LEU A 113 -15.86 2.33 9.73
CA LEU A 113 -14.93 1.45 9.01
C LEU A 113 -13.67 2.19 8.55
N ILE A 114 -13.82 3.39 7.98
CA ILE A 114 -12.69 4.15 7.46
C ILE A 114 -11.68 4.53 8.54
N ASN A 115 -12.15 4.78 9.76
CA ASN A 115 -11.31 5.15 10.90
C ASN A 115 -10.63 3.94 11.58
N LEU A 116 -11.06 2.71 11.30
CA LEU A 116 -10.40 1.52 11.83
C LEU A 116 -9.01 1.32 11.21
N ASN A 117 -8.02 0.92 11.99
CA ASN A 117 -6.78 0.44 11.39
C ASN A 117 -6.94 -1.02 10.96
N LEU A 118 -7.11 -1.23 9.66
CA LEU A 118 -7.20 -2.57 9.07
C LEU A 118 -5.86 -3.06 8.51
N HIS A 119 -4.78 -2.26 8.57
CA HIS A 119 -3.48 -2.65 8.05
C HIS A 119 -3.02 -3.97 8.69
N ASP A 120 -2.52 -4.88 7.86
CA ASP A 120 -2.11 -6.25 8.18
C ASP A 120 -3.24 -7.20 8.60
N SER A 121 -4.52 -6.81 8.51
CA SER A 121 -5.61 -7.77 8.75
C SER A 121 -5.61 -8.83 7.65
N ILE A 122 -5.74 -10.09 8.04
CA ILE A 122 -5.69 -11.24 7.13
C ILE A 122 -7.11 -11.63 6.70
N VAL A 123 -7.32 -11.82 5.40
CA VAL A 123 -8.58 -12.35 4.87
C VAL A 123 -8.69 -13.83 5.18
N LEU A 124 -9.69 -14.23 5.97
CA LEU A 124 -9.95 -15.62 6.33
C LEU A 124 -10.96 -16.28 5.39
N SER A 125 -11.99 -15.55 4.96
CA SER A 125 -12.95 -16.06 3.98
C SER A 125 -13.76 -14.92 3.35
N ILE A 126 -14.29 -15.18 2.16
CA ILE A 126 -15.22 -14.30 1.47
C ILE A 126 -16.44 -15.12 1.09
N LYS A 127 -17.63 -14.65 1.47
CA LYS A 127 -18.89 -15.33 1.19
C LYS A 127 -19.89 -14.33 0.62
N LYS A 128 -20.30 -14.56 -0.62
CA LYS A 128 -21.43 -13.88 -1.22
C LYS A 128 -22.70 -14.66 -0.90
N ASP A 129 -23.71 -13.98 -0.40
CA ASP A 129 -25.01 -14.60 -0.18
C ASP A 129 -25.98 -14.32 -1.36
N SER A 130 -27.15 -14.95 -1.32
CA SER A 130 -28.21 -14.75 -2.33
C SER A 130 -28.95 -13.42 -2.19
N ASN A 131 -28.74 -12.68 -1.10
CA ASN A 131 -29.49 -11.48 -0.74
C ASN A 131 -28.69 -10.20 -1.03
N ASN A 132 -27.80 -10.24 -2.01
CA ASN A 132 -26.88 -9.14 -2.35
C ASN A 132 -26.00 -8.69 -1.18
N MET A 133 -25.66 -9.58 -0.24
CA MET A 133 -24.70 -9.29 0.81
C MET A 133 -23.36 -9.95 0.50
N LEU A 134 -22.31 -9.30 0.97
CA LEU A 134 -20.95 -9.82 0.92
C LEU A 134 -20.36 -9.81 2.32
N ASN A 135 -19.98 -10.99 2.80
CA ASN A 135 -19.29 -11.15 4.06
C ASN A 135 -17.80 -11.38 3.81
N ILE A 136 -16.97 -10.56 4.43
CA ILE A 136 -15.52 -10.72 4.46
C ILE A 136 -15.13 -10.96 5.91
N GLU A 137 -14.63 -12.16 6.17
CA GLU A 137 -14.07 -12.53 7.45
C GLU A 137 -12.60 -12.12 7.46
N LEU A 138 -12.23 -11.20 8.34
CA LEU A 138 -10.84 -10.88 8.66
C LEU A 138 -10.44 -11.56 9.99
N ASP A 139 -9.15 -11.63 10.27
CA ASP A 139 -8.62 -12.14 11.54
C ASP A 139 -9.17 -11.41 12.79
N ARG A 140 -9.32 -10.09 12.71
CA ARG A 140 -9.75 -9.23 13.83
C ARG A 140 -11.18 -8.70 13.69
N TYR A 141 -11.77 -8.78 12.50
CA TYR A 141 -13.07 -8.18 12.20
C TYR A 141 -13.90 -9.07 11.27
N SER A 142 -15.21 -8.90 11.28
CA SER A 142 -16.10 -9.36 10.21
C SER A 142 -16.74 -8.14 9.56
N LEU A 143 -16.69 -8.08 8.23
CA LEU A 143 -17.27 -7.00 7.44
C LEU A 143 -18.41 -7.55 6.58
N THR A 144 -19.62 -7.08 6.83
CA THR A 144 -20.81 -7.50 6.07
C THR A 144 -21.36 -6.32 5.27
N PHE A 145 -21.07 -6.30 3.98
CA PHE A 145 -21.59 -5.29 3.05
C PHE A 145 -23.03 -5.65 2.65
N LYS A 146 -23.91 -4.65 2.65
CA LYS A 146 -25.34 -4.77 2.35
C LYS A 146 -25.67 -4.10 1.03
N ASP A 147 -26.63 -4.68 0.30
CA ASP A 147 -27.13 -4.17 -0.99
C ASP A 147 -25.99 -3.93 -1.98
N VAL A 148 -25.16 -4.96 -2.15
CA VAL A 148 -23.97 -4.93 -3.01
C VAL A 148 -24.40 -4.80 -4.47
N SER A 149 -24.10 -3.63 -5.05
CA SER A 149 -24.40 -3.30 -6.45
C SER A 149 -23.28 -3.72 -7.40
N ARG A 150 -22.03 -3.80 -6.91
CA ARG A 150 -20.88 -4.26 -7.69
C ARG A 150 -19.85 -4.91 -6.79
N LEU A 151 -19.24 -5.98 -7.29
CA LEU A 151 -18.11 -6.66 -6.67
C LEU A 151 -17.08 -6.99 -7.74
N GLU A 152 -15.84 -6.55 -7.52
CA GLU A 152 -14.71 -6.91 -8.36
C GLU A 152 -13.65 -7.59 -7.49
N ILE A 153 -13.47 -8.88 -7.74
CA ILE A 153 -12.42 -9.70 -7.15
C ILE A 153 -11.75 -10.38 -8.32
N THR A 154 -10.46 -10.14 -8.49
CA THR A 154 -9.71 -10.63 -9.65
C THR A 154 -8.97 -11.94 -9.36
N ASP A 155 -8.70 -12.24 -8.09
CA ASP A 155 -7.85 -13.33 -7.65
C ASP A 155 -8.42 -13.97 -6.36
N ASP A 156 -7.96 -15.18 -6.01
CA ASP A 156 -8.22 -15.74 -4.68
C ASP A 156 -7.37 -14.99 -3.64
N ILE A 157 -8.01 -14.15 -2.85
CA ILE A 157 -7.39 -13.28 -1.85
C ILE A 157 -7.49 -13.85 -0.43
N VAL A 158 -7.95 -15.10 -0.26
CA VAL A 158 -7.94 -15.74 1.05
C VAL A 158 -6.49 -15.97 1.51
N GLY A 159 -6.20 -15.56 2.74
CA GLY A 159 -4.87 -15.55 3.33
C GLY A 159 -4.11 -14.24 3.13
N ASP A 160 -4.56 -13.36 2.25
CA ASP A 160 -3.86 -12.11 1.95
C ASP A 160 -4.02 -11.06 3.06
N SER A 161 -3.02 -10.20 3.20
CA SER A 161 -3.02 -9.12 4.18
C SER A 161 -3.46 -7.79 3.57
N LEU A 162 -4.33 -7.07 4.29
CA LEU A 162 -4.82 -5.75 3.87
C LEU A 162 -3.71 -4.70 4.04
N LEU A 163 -3.36 -4.01 2.96
CA LEU A 163 -2.35 -2.95 2.98
C LEU A 163 -3.01 -1.57 3.07
N TYR A 164 -3.86 -1.24 2.10
CA TYR A 164 -4.48 0.07 1.97
C TYR A 164 -5.96 -0.06 1.65
N LYS A 165 -6.72 0.92 2.09
CA LYS A 165 -8.13 1.06 1.77
C LYS A 165 -8.43 2.49 1.34
N GLU A 166 -9.37 2.61 0.42
CA GLU A 166 -9.95 3.88 -0.03
C GLU A 166 -11.47 3.74 0.00
N VAL A 167 -12.15 4.86 0.25
CA VAL A 167 -13.59 4.94 0.08
C VAL A 167 -13.92 6.18 -0.73
N HIS A 168 -14.87 6.03 -1.63
CA HIS A 168 -15.41 7.12 -2.45
C HIS A 168 -16.94 7.10 -2.38
N LEU A 169 -17.57 8.21 -2.75
CA LEU A 169 -19.01 8.21 -3.04
C LEU A 169 -19.25 7.49 -4.37
N SER A 170 -20.43 6.89 -4.51
CA SER A 170 -20.85 6.21 -5.73
C SER A 170 -22.27 6.61 -6.12
N ASP A 171 -22.57 6.54 -7.42
CA ASP A 171 -23.92 6.76 -7.96
C ASP A 171 -24.70 5.43 -8.10
N MET A 172 -24.02 4.29 -7.97
CA MET A 172 -24.63 2.95 -8.06
C MET A 172 -25.06 2.40 -6.69
N GLY A 173 -24.38 2.83 -5.63
CA GLY A 173 -24.69 2.55 -4.24
C GLY A 173 -24.11 3.67 -3.37
N LYS A 174 -24.28 3.66 -2.05
CA LYS A 174 -23.87 4.81 -1.23
C LYS A 174 -22.35 5.02 -1.14
N PHE A 175 -21.55 3.98 -1.33
CA PHE A 175 -20.09 4.10 -1.35
C PHE A 175 -19.43 3.09 -2.29
N ASP A 176 -18.20 3.40 -2.67
CA ASP A 176 -17.26 2.52 -3.37
C ASP A 176 -16.05 2.27 -2.47
N PHE A 177 -15.94 1.07 -1.93
CA PHE A 177 -14.86 0.65 -1.03
C PHE A 177 -13.84 -0.18 -1.80
N GLN A 178 -12.59 0.28 -1.82
CA GLN A 178 -11.49 -0.33 -2.55
C GLN A 178 -10.36 -0.70 -1.62
N VAL A 179 -9.72 -1.85 -1.86
CA VAL A 179 -8.66 -2.39 -1.02
C VAL A 179 -7.51 -2.92 -1.86
N LEU A 180 -6.28 -2.64 -1.40
CA LEU A 180 -5.05 -3.27 -1.89
C LEU A 180 -4.63 -4.35 -0.89
N PHE A 181 -4.50 -5.57 -1.37
CA PHE A 181 -4.02 -6.71 -0.61
C PHE A 181 -2.59 -7.08 -1.02
N CYS A 182 -1.81 -7.61 -0.07
CA CYS A 182 -0.53 -8.27 -0.32
C CYS A 182 -0.73 -9.79 -0.27
N SER A 183 -0.29 -10.48 -1.31
CA SER A 183 -0.44 -11.92 -1.39
C SER A 183 0.38 -12.63 -0.31
N SER A 184 -0.24 -13.60 0.35
CA SER A 184 0.44 -14.51 1.27
C SER A 184 1.29 -15.58 0.56
N GLN A 185 0.99 -15.85 -0.71
CA GLN A 185 1.58 -16.96 -1.47
C GLN A 185 2.82 -16.55 -2.25
N VAL A 186 2.83 -15.32 -2.80
CA VAL A 186 3.91 -14.82 -3.65
C VAL A 186 4.29 -13.41 -3.21
N VAL A 187 5.56 -13.25 -2.85
CA VAL A 187 6.15 -11.98 -2.40
C VAL A 187 5.86 -10.87 -3.40
N LEU A 188 5.31 -9.75 -2.90
CA LEU A 188 4.95 -8.55 -3.66
C LEU A 188 3.90 -8.73 -4.78
N THR A 189 3.16 -9.84 -4.78
CA THR A 189 1.94 -9.92 -5.59
C THR A 189 0.84 -9.12 -4.90
N LEU A 190 0.19 -8.23 -5.65
CA LEU A 190 -0.80 -7.30 -5.12
C LEU A 190 -2.14 -7.54 -5.77
N HIS A 191 -3.17 -7.75 -4.97
CA HIS A 191 -4.53 -7.96 -5.43
C HIS A 191 -5.38 -6.73 -5.15
N GLU A 192 -6.22 -6.35 -6.11
CA GLU A 192 -7.18 -5.26 -5.93
C GLU A 192 -8.56 -5.86 -5.71
N PHE A 193 -9.25 -5.31 -4.71
CA PHE A 193 -10.60 -5.66 -4.36
C PHE A 193 -11.46 -4.40 -4.39
N ARG A 194 -12.68 -4.53 -4.88
CA ARG A 194 -13.64 -3.43 -4.90
C ARG A 194 -15.05 -3.91 -4.64
N VAL A 195 -15.77 -3.18 -3.78
CA VAL A 195 -17.20 -3.39 -3.53
C VAL A 195 -17.93 -2.06 -3.52
N ILE A 196 -19.03 -1.99 -4.26
CA ILE A 196 -19.98 -0.87 -4.21
C ILE A 196 -21.23 -1.37 -3.49
N ALA A 197 -21.62 -0.69 -2.41
CA ALA A 197 -22.68 -1.12 -1.50
C ALA A 197 -23.32 0.08 -0.79
N ASP A 198 -24.46 -0.15 -0.13
CA ASP A 198 -25.21 0.91 0.57
C ASP A 198 -24.90 1.01 2.05
N ASP A 199 -24.46 -0.08 2.68
CA ASP A 199 -24.05 -0.09 4.08
C ASP A 199 -23.02 -1.19 4.33
N VAL A 200 -22.35 -1.12 5.48
CA VAL A 200 -21.47 -2.17 5.98
C VAL A 200 -21.77 -2.39 7.46
N VAL A 201 -21.76 -3.63 7.93
CA VAL A 201 -21.76 -3.95 9.37
C VAL A 201 -20.37 -4.43 9.74
N ILE A 202 -19.88 -3.96 10.88
CA ILE A 202 -18.55 -4.27 11.38
C ILE A 202 -18.71 -4.96 12.73
N GLU A 203 -18.15 -6.15 12.84
CA GLU A 203 -18.09 -6.87 14.11
C GLU A 203 -16.63 -7.06 14.49
N SER A 204 -16.25 -6.61 15.70
CA SER A 204 -14.92 -6.88 16.25
C SER A 204 -14.89 -8.29 16.83
N LYS A 205 -13.83 -9.04 16.53
CA LYS A 205 -13.62 -10.36 17.14
C LYS A 205 -12.91 -10.16 18.47
N THR A 206 -13.61 -10.46 19.56
CA THR A 206 -13.03 -10.53 20.90
C THR A 206 -12.11 -11.74 20.99
N TRP A 207 -10.89 -11.52 21.47
CA TRP A 207 -9.93 -12.56 21.82
C TRP A 207 -10.04 -12.88 23.31
#